data_AF-A0A4R9X968-F1
#
_entry.id   AF-A0A4R9X968-F1
#
_cell.length_a   1.000
_cell.length_b   1.000
_cell.length_c   1.000
_cell.angle_alpha   90.00
_cell.angle_beta   90.00
_cell.angle_gamma   90.00
#
_symmetry.space_group_name_H-M   'P 1'
#
loop_
_entity.id
_entity.type
_entity.pdbx_description
1 polymer ?
#
loop_
_entity_poly.entity_id
_entity_poly.type
_entity_poly.pdbx_seq_one_letter_code
_entity_poly.pdbx_strand_id
1 'polypeptide(L)'
;MKRLPQSDMMDERIGSGRLTTAEINNVGKTLVTFYAQRQTETAGGGAYLRHLTGEQRINRAILLRPEFAMCDIASGPLDIVDGLLQRLRPRIEARIRLGAIVEGHGDLRPEHICLCQPLQIIDCLEFNRSMRIVDPYDEINYLGLECEMLGAPWIRPLLIQALESRLPNRPDGNLLAFYGGYRALLRARLCVAHLLEAPVRHPEKWRPLAIRYIKQAERETFSLRSRSVRRLTPVCGDA
;
A
#
# COMPACT_ATOMS: atom_id res chain seq x y z
N MET A 1 13.45 -8.73 25.65
CA MET A 1 12.48 -9.27 24.68
C MET A 1 12.91 -10.66 24.24
N LYS A 2 12.00 -11.63 24.19
CA LYS A 2 12.27 -12.96 23.62
C LYS A 2 12.31 -12.82 22.10
N ARG A 3 13.35 -13.36 21.45
CA ARG A 3 13.47 -13.33 19.99
C ARG A 3 12.38 -14.18 19.35
N LEU A 4 11.67 -13.62 18.36
CA LEU A 4 10.66 -14.36 17.60
C LEU A 4 11.34 -15.38 16.67
N PRO A 5 10.72 -16.55 16.42
CA PRO A 5 11.29 -17.54 15.51
C PRO A 5 11.31 -17.00 14.07
N GLN A 6 12.50 -16.78 13.50
CA GLN A 6 12.64 -16.23 12.16
C GLN A 6 11.90 -17.09 11.11
N SER A 7 11.94 -18.41 11.25
CA SER A 7 11.21 -19.34 10.36
C SER A 7 9.68 -19.18 10.39
N ASP A 8 9.14 -18.45 11.37
CA ASP A 8 7.71 -18.19 11.52
C ASP A 8 7.31 -16.78 11.06
N MET A 9 8.26 -15.95 10.64
CA MET A 9 7.96 -14.68 9.99
C MET A 9 7.23 -14.94 8.66
N MET A 10 6.24 -14.11 8.34
CA MET A 10 5.35 -14.35 7.23
C MET A 10 6.06 -14.25 5.87
N ASP A 11 7.02 -13.34 5.72
CA ASP A 11 7.91 -13.26 4.55
C ASP A 11 8.72 -14.55 4.36
N GLU A 12 9.30 -15.11 5.43
CA GLU A 12 10.06 -16.36 5.41
C GLU A 12 9.17 -17.57 5.06
N ARG A 13 7.92 -17.59 5.55
CA ARG A 13 6.95 -18.63 5.17
C ARG A 13 6.45 -18.51 3.75
N ILE A 14 6.32 -17.30 3.21
CA ILE A 14 6.05 -17.07 1.78
C ILE A 14 7.22 -17.60 0.95
N GLY A 15 8.45 -17.19 1.27
CA GLY A 15 9.66 -17.59 0.55
C GLY A 15 9.92 -19.10 0.55
N SER A 16 9.54 -19.80 1.62
CA SER A 16 9.65 -21.25 1.73
C SER A 16 8.40 -22.04 1.26
N GLY A 17 7.35 -21.37 0.79
CA GLY A 17 6.13 -22.02 0.31
C GLY A 17 5.32 -22.78 1.38
N ARG A 18 5.55 -22.49 2.67
CA ARG A 18 4.91 -23.18 3.80
C ARG A 18 3.64 -22.48 4.31
N LEU A 19 3.38 -21.26 3.84
CA LEU A 19 2.25 -20.47 4.29
C LEU A 19 0.93 -21.07 3.80
N THR A 20 -0.04 -21.19 4.71
CA THR A 20 -1.36 -21.76 4.42
C THR A 20 -2.46 -20.72 4.36
N THR A 21 -3.56 -21.03 3.65
CA THR A 21 -4.79 -20.22 3.64
C THR A 21 -5.37 -20.04 5.04
N ALA A 22 -5.29 -21.07 5.90
CA ALA A 22 -5.79 -21.00 7.28
C ALA A 22 -5.04 -19.95 8.12
N GLU A 23 -3.73 -19.85 7.93
CA GLU A 23 -2.90 -18.84 8.60
C GLU A 23 -3.23 -17.43 8.14
N ILE A 24 -3.40 -17.22 6.84
CA ILE A 24 -3.83 -15.91 6.30
C ILE A 24 -5.23 -15.53 6.78
N ASN A 25 -6.15 -16.50 6.85
CA ASN A 25 -7.47 -16.26 7.43
C ASN A 25 -7.37 -15.85 8.91
N ASN A 26 -6.42 -16.42 9.67
CA ASN A 26 -6.17 -16.02 11.05
C ASN A 26 -5.60 -14.59 11.13
N VAL A 27 -4.61 -14.25 10.29
CA VAL A 27 -4.06 -12.89 10.17
C VAL A 27 -5.16 -11.88 9.84
N GLY A 28 -5.99 -12.17 8.82
CA GLY A 28 -7.13 -11.34 8.44
C GLY A 28 -8.13 -11.15 9.57
N LYS A 29 -8.47 -12.21 10.31
CA LYS A 29 -9.35 -12.15 11.49
C LYS A 29 -8.77 -11.28 12.60
N THR A 30 -7.47 -11.39 12.89
CA THR A 30 -6.80 -10.56 13.90
C THR A 30 -6.82 -9.09 13.49
N LEU A 31 -6.42 -8.78 12.26
CA LEU A 31 -6.35 -7.40 11.75
C LEU A 31 -7.74 -6.74 11.70
N VAL A 32 -8.75 -7.44 11.18
CA VAL A 32 -10.11 -6.87 11.13
C VAL A 32 -10.69 -6.64 12.53
N THR A 33 -10.40 -7.54 13.49
CA THR A 33 -10.80 -7.36 14.89
C THR A 33 -10.10 -6.14 15.50
N PHE A 34 -8.80 -5.98 15.23
CA PHE A 34 -8.03 -4.83 15.68
C PHE A 34 -8.62 -3.52 15.16
N TYR A 35 -8.87 -3.40 13.85
CA TYR A 35 -9.43 -2.17 13.25
C TYR A 35 -10.86 -1.89 13.72
N ALA A 36 -11.71 -2.91 13.86
CA ALA A 36 -13.10 -2.74 14.30
C ALA A 36 -13.20 -2.20 15.75
N GLN A 37 -12.16 -2.36 16.55
CA GLN A 37 -12.08 -1.84 17.93
C GLN A 37 -11.41 -0.48 18.03
N ARG A 38 -10.82 0.05 16.95
CA ARG A 38 -10.16 1.37 16.98
C ARG A 38 -11.17 2.50 17.00
N GLN A 39 -10.79 3.60 17.66
CA GLN A 39 -11.50 4.86 17.55
C GLN A 39 -11.34 5.43 16.13
N THR A 40 -12.43 5.98 15.60
CA THR A 40 -12.43 6.61 14.29
C THR A 40 -11.83 8.01 14.34
N GLU A 41 -11.08 8.37 13.31
CA GLU A 41 -10.36 9.63 13.19
C GLU A 41 -11.09 10.57 12.24
N THR A 42 -12.22 11.11 12.67
CA THR A 42 -13.01 12.05 11.85
C THR A 42 -12.42 13.46 11.87
N ALA A 43 -12.11 13.99 13.06
CA ALA A 43 -11.46 15.29 13.23
C ALA A 43 -9.99 15.28 12.79
N GLY A 44 -9.28 14.18 13.08
CA GLY A 44 -7.87 13.98 12.73
C GLY A 44 -7.62 13.41 11.33
N GLY A 45 -8.64 12.84 10.67
CA GLY A 45 -8.48 12.07 9.43
C GLY A 45 -7.94 12.84 8.24
N GLY A 46 -8.01 14.17 8.25
CA GLY A 46 -7.32 15.01 7.28
C GLY A 46 -5.79 14.78 7.26
N ALA A 47 -5.22 14.27 8.34
CA ALA A 47 -3.81 13.86 8.40
C ALA A 47 -3.48 12.78 7.37
N TYR A 48 -4.38 11.82 7.15
CA TYR A 48 -4.20 10.75 6.17
C TYR A 48 -4.10 11.30 4.73
N LEU A 49 -5.02 12.17 4.32
CA LEU A 49 -4.99 12.78 2.98
C LEU A 49 -3.76 13.69 2.79
N ARG A 50 -3.37 14.44 3.83
CA ARG A 50 -2.12 15.24 3.81
C ARG A 50 -0.90 14.36 3.66
N HIS A 51 -0.85 13.23 4.37
CA HIS A 51 0.22 12.26 4.27
C HIS A 51 0.33 11.71 2.84
N LEU A 52 -0.76 11.17 2.26
CA LEU A 52 -0.76 10.69 0.88
C LEU A 52 -0.26 11.74 -0.13
N THR A 53 -0.74 12.99 0.02
CA THR A 53 -0.34 14.10 -0.87
C THR A 53 1.14 14.47 -0.71
N GLY A 54 1.61 14.56 0.53
CA GLY A 54 3.00 14.90 0.84
C GLY A 54 3.97 13.82 0.36
N GLU A 55 3.68 12.56 0.66
CA GLU A 55 4.49 11.43 0.25
C GLU A 55 4.50 11.25 -1.27
N GLN A 56 3.38 11.45 -1.96
CA GLN A 56 3.36 11.37 -3.42
C GLN A 56 4.25 12.44 -4.06
N ARG A 57 4.25 13.66 -3.52
CA ARG A 57 5.18 14.72 -3.95
C ARG A 57 6.64 14.32 -3.72
N ILE A 58 6.95 13.67 -2.60
CA ILE A 58 8.30 13.18 -2.31
C ILE A 58 8.68 12.01 -3.24
N ASN A 59 7.76 11.07 -3.49
CA ASN A 59 7.92 9.98 -4.47
C ASN A 59 8.35 10.55 -5.82
N ARG A 60 7.62 11.54 -6.32
CA ARG A 60 7.94 12.22 -7.57
C ARG A 60 9.30 12.90 -7.53
N ALA A 61 9.55 13.71 -6.51
CA ALA A 61 10.80 14.47 -6.38
C ALA A 61 12.04 13.56 -6.33
N ILE A 62 11.97 12.42 -5.65
CA ILE A 62 13.10 11.50 -5.49
C ILE A 62 13.26 10.59 -6.72
N LEU A 63 12.19 9.96 -7.20
CA LEU A 63 12.26 9.00 -8.31
C LEU A 63 12.66 9.64 -9.64
N LEU A 64 12.43 10.95 -9.80
CA LEU A 64 12.83 11.71 -10.98
C LEU A 64 14.22 12.35 -10.87
N ARG A 65 14.99 12.12 -9.79
CA ARG A 65 16.37 12.61 -9.70
C ARG A 65 17.23 11.94 -10.80
N PRO A 66 17.98 12.71 -11.61
CA PRO A 66 18.78 12.17 -12.71
C PRO A 66 19.78 11.10 -12.27
N GLU A 67 20.34 11.23 -11.08
CA GLU A 67 21.34 10.32 -10.51
C GLU A 67 20.86 8.86 -10.38
N PHE A 68 19.54 8.62 -10.26
CA PHE A 68 19.01 7.26 -10.18
C PHE A 68 18.73 6.64 -11.56
N ALA A 69 18.76 7.43 -12.64
CA ALA A 69 18.46 7.00 -14.01
C ALA A 69 17.15 6.17 -14.10
N MET A 70 16.08 6.69 -13.46
CA MET A 70 14.74 6.08 -13.42
C MET A 70 13.65 6.93 -14.08
N CYS A 71 13.98 8.15 -14.54
CA CYS A 71 13.01 9.12 -15.04
C CYS A 71 12.06 8.51 -16.09
N ASP A 72 12.61 7.83 -17.09
CA ASP A 72 11.86 7.27 -18.23
C ASP A 72 10.82 6.24 -17.81
N ILE A 73 11.12 5.43 -16.80
CA ILE A 73 10.21 4.38 -16.33
C ILE A 73 9.25 4.88 -15.24
N ALA A 74 9.65 5.88 -14.45
CA ALA A 74 8.88 6.35 -13.30
C ALA A 74 7.86 7.43 -13.68
N SER A 75 8.12 8.25 -14.70
CA SER A 75 7.30 9.42 -15.04
C SER A 75 5.84 9.06 -15.33
N GLY A 76 5.59 8.06 -16.18
CA GLY A 76 4.23 7.63 -16.53
C GLY A 76 3.40 7.17 -15.33
N PRO A 77 3.88 6.20 -14.52
CA PRO A 77 3.21 5.80 -13.29
C PRO A 77 3.00 6.95 -12.30
N LEU A 78 3.97 7.85 -12.14
CA LEU A 78 3.85 9.03 -11.27
C LEU A 78 2.74 9.97 -11.74
N ASP A 79 2.68 10.30 -13.02
CA ASP A 79 1.64 11.17 -13.59
C ASP A 79 0.23 10.59 -13.38
N ILE A 80 0.10 9.27 -13.52
CA ILE A 80 -1.17 8.58 -13.29
C ILE A 80 -1.57 8.65 -11.83
N VAL A 81 -0.66 8.37 -10.90
CA VAL A 81 -0.94 8.44 -9.46
C VAL A 81 -1.27 9.87 -9.04
N ASP A 82 -0.59 10.88 -9.60
CA ASP A 82 -0.90 12.30 -9.36
C ASP A 82 -2.33 12.64 -9.82
N GLY A 83 -2.70 12.27 -11.04
CA GLY A 83 -4.06 12.48 -11.57
C GLY A 83 -5.13 11.71 -10.80
N LEU A 84 -4.84 10.48 -10.36
CA LEU A 84 -5.72 9.68 -9.53
C LEU A 84 -5.93 10.30 -8.16
N LEU A 85 -4.87 10.79 -7.50
CA LEU A 85 -4.97 11.46 -6.20
C LEU A 85 -5.88 12.69 -6.28
N GLN A 86 -5.73 13.51 -7.32
CA GLN A 86 -6.60 14.67 -7.54
C GLN A 86 -8.06 14.24 -7.74
N ARG A 87 -8.30 13.26 -8.60
CA ARG A 87 -9.64 12.78 -8.94
C ARG A 87 -10.35 12.06 -7.80
N LEU A 88 -9.61 11.28 -7.00
CA LEU A 88 -10.15 10.43 -5.95
C LEU A 88 -10.15 11.11 -4.57
N ARG A 89 -9.56 12.30 -4.44
CA ARG A 89 -9.58 13.11 -3.21
C ARG A 89 -10.97 13.21 -2.57
N PRO A 90 -12.06 13.57 -3.30
CA PRO A 90 -13.39 13.65 -2.69
C PRO A 90 -13.89 12.31 -2.11
N ARG A 91 -13.44 11.18 -2.66
CA ARG A 91 -13.76 9.84 -2.14
C ARG A 91 -12.99 9.54 -0.87
N ILE A 92 -11.70 9.91 -0.80
CA ILE A 92 -10.91 9.78 0.43
C ILE A 92 -11.51 10.67 1.53
N GLU A 93 -11.92 11.89 1.22
CA GLU A 93 -12.61 12.78 2.16
C GLU A 93 -13.95 12.21 2.62
N ALA A 94 -14.70 11.56 1.73
CA ALA A 94 -15.93 10.86 2.12
C ALA A 94 -15.64 9.72 3.11
N ARG A 95 -14.54 8.98 2.92
CA ARG A 95 -14.12 7.94 3.88
C ARG A 95 -13.78 8.51 5.26
N ILE A 96 -13.12 9.67 5.31
CA ILE A 96 -12.88 10.40 6.58
C ILE A 96 -14.22 10.73 7.26
N ARG A 97 -15.16 11.33 6.52
CA ARG A 97 -16.49 11.70 7.06
C ARG A 97 -17.31 10.50 7.53
N LEU A 98 -17.16 9.35 6.88
CA LEU A 98 -17.80 8.09 7.25
C LEU A 98 -17.13 7.38 8.43
N GLY A 99 -16.07 7.95 9.02
CA GLY A 99 -15.34 7.35 10.13
C GLY A 99 -14.54 6.11 9.74
N ALA A 100 -14.13 5.98 8.48
CA ALA A 100 -13.39 4.80 8.02
C ALA A 100 -11.86 4.87 8.30
N ILE A 101 -11.35 6.02 8.73
CA ILE A 101 -9.94 6.23 9.05
C ILE A 101 -9.72 5.96 10.54
N VAL A 102 -8.66 5.23 10.89
CA VAL A 102 -8.34 4.81 12.25
C VAL A 102 -6.84 4.88 12.52
N GLU A 103 -6.43 4.68 13.77
CA GLU A 103 -5.03 4.46 14.11
C GLU A 103 -4.64 2.98 13.89
N GLY A 104 -3.84 2.73 12.85
CA GLY A 104 -3.32 1.43 12.42
C GLY A 104 -1.83 1.23 12.74
N HIS A 105 -1.16 0.41 11.94
CA HIS A 105 0.27 0.10 12.10
C HIS A 105 1.18 1.18 11.49
N GLY A 106 0.75 1.77 10.38
CA GLY A 106 1.45 2.75 9.55
C GLY A 106 2.46 2.18 8.56
N ASP A 107 2.82 0.90 8.68
CA ASP A 107 3.86 0.24 7.85
C ASP A 107 3.76 -1.29 7.86
N LEU A 108 2.54 -1.82 7.82
CA LEU A 108 2.32 -3.26 7.96
C LEU A 108 2.85 -4.04 6.73
N ARG A 109 3.82 -4.94 6.96
CA ARG A 109 4.44 -5.77 5.93
C ARG A 109 4.61 -7.22 6.38
N PRO A 110 4.86 -8.18 5.46
CA PRO A 110 5.03 -9.58 5.83
C PRO A 110 6.14 -9.83 6.85
N GLU A 111 7.27 -9.11 6.76
CA GLU A 111 8.36 -9.21 7.74
C GLU A 111 8.01 -8.69 9.14
N HIS A 112 6.84 -8.05 9.32
CA HIS A 112 6.35 -7.58 10.60
C HIS A 112 5.33 -8.52 11.25
N ILE A 113 5.01 -9.65 10.60
CA ILE A 113 4.01 -10.61 11.06
C ILE A 113 4.69 -11.94 11.37
N CYS A 114 4.69 -12.34 12.63
CA CYS A 114 5.17 -13.65 13.07
C CYS A 114 3.99 -14.58 13.37
N LEU A 115 3.90 -15.67 12.61
CA LEU A 115 2.81 -16.66 12.61
C LEU A 115 2.90 -17.68 13.75
N CYS A 116 3.56 -17.30 14.86
CA CYS A 116 3.57 -18.07 16.09
C CYS A 116 2.21 -17.99 16.80
N GLN A 117 2.08 -18.69 17.92
CA GLN A 117 0.86 -18.77 18.70
C GLN A 117 1.13 -18.22 20.11
N PRO A 118 0.54 -17.07 20.48
CA PRO A 118 -0.37 -16.24 19.69
C PRO A 118 0.32 -15.48 18.54
N LEU A 119 -0.44 -15.11 17.50
CA LEU A 119 0.04 -14.29 16.38
C LEU A 119 0.69 -13.01 16.91
N GLN A 120 1.86 -12.64 16.41
CA GLN A 120 2.54 -11.40 16.77
C GLN A 120 2.66 -10.50 15.55
N ILE A 121 2.30 -9.22 15.73
CA ILE A 121 2.51 -8.15 14.75
C ILE A 121 3.39 -7.12 15.45
N ILE A 122 4.56 -6.85 14.89
CA ILE A 122 5.64 -6.07 15.50
C ILE A 122 6.04 -4.89 14.62
N ASP A 123 6.97 -4.04 15.08
CA ASP A 123 7.52 -2.92 14.31
C ASP A 123 6.48 -1.90 13.84
N CYS A 124 5.44 -1.69 14.66
CA CYS A 124 4.51 -0.58 14.51
C CYS A 124 5.26 0.76 14.54
N LEU A 125 4.82 1.74 13.74
CA LEU A 125 5.46 3.06 13.68
C LEU A 125 5.16 3.91 14.93
N GLU A 126 5.65 3.50 16.10
CA GLU A 126 5.33 4.10 17.41
C GLU A 126 5.68 5.59 17.51
N PHE A 127 6.78 6.01 16.87
CA PHE A 127 7.31 7.37 16.95
C PHE A 127 6.53 8.41 16.12
N ASN A 128 5.69 8.00 15.16
CA ASN A 128 4.95 8.93 14.32
C ASN A 128 3.47 8.54 14.19
N ARG A 129 2.65 9.07 15.09
CA ARG A 129 1.20 8.83 15.09
C ARG A 129 0.54 9.22 13.77
N SER A 130 0.97 10.31 13.13
CA SER A 130 0.36 10.77 11.87
C SER A 130 0.48 9.75 10.74
N MET A 131 1.55 8.95 10.73
CA MET A 131 1.74 7.85 9.77
C MET A 131 0.89 6.62 10.11
N ARG A 132 0.43 6.49 11.37
CA ARG A 132 -0.52 5.46 11.80
C ARG A 132 -1.97 5.82 11.53
N ILE A 133 -2.28 7.08 11.18
CA ILE A 133 -3.65 7.45 10.79
C ILE A 133 -3.88 6.98 9.35
N VAL A 134 -4.57 5.84 9.21
CA VAL A 134 -4.69 5.10 7.95
C VAL A 134 -6.13 4.72 7.64
N ASP A 135 -6.39 4.48 6.37
CA ASP A 135 -7.53 3.66 5.94
C ASP A 135 -7.14 2.18 6.07
N PRO A 136 -7.88 1.35 6.84
CA PRO A 136 -7.59 -0.09 6.95
C PRO A 136 -7.49 -0.79 5.60
N TYR A 137 -8.26 -0.35 4.60
CA TYR A 137 -8.18 -0.91 3.26
C TYR A 137 -6.92 -0.49 2.52
N ASP A 138 -6.31 0.67 2.79
CA ASP A 138 -4.99 1.03 2.24
C ASP A 138 -3.89 0.19 2.91
N GLU A 139 -3.91 0.09 4.24
CA GLU A 139 -2.91 -0.67 5.00
C GLU A 139 -2.91 -2.17 4.64
N ILE A 140 -4.09 -2.79 4.54
CA ILE A 140 -4.21 -4.19 4.10
C ILE A 140 -3.85 -4.37 2.63
N ASN A 141 -4.23 -3.42 1.79
CA ASN A 141 -3.88 -3.46 0.37
C ASN A 141 -2.36 -3.34 0.18
N TYR A 142 -1.68 -2.57 1.03
CA TYR A 142 -0.23 -2.48 1.06
C TYR A 142 0.42 -3.80 1.51
N LEU A 143 -0.04 -4.41 2.61
CA LEU A 143 0.43 -5.73 3.04
C LEU A 143 0.28 -6.78 1.92
N GLY A 144 -0.88 -6.79 1.25
CA GLY A 144 -1.15 -7.67 0.13
C GLY A 144 -0.22 -7.41 -1.08
N LEU A 145 0.09 -6.14 -1.37
CA LEU A 145 1.04 -5.77 -2.41
C LEU A 145 2.46 -6.29 -2.11
N GLU A 146 2.92 -6.19 -0.86
CA GLU A 146 4.22 -6.74 -0.48
C GLU A 146 4.22 -8.29 -0.58
N CYS A 147 3.11 -8.95 -0.25
CA CYS A 147 2.93 -10.39 -0.46
C CYS A 147 3.01 -10.78 -1.95
N GLU A 148 2.37 -10.00 -2.83
CA GLU A 148 2.48 -10.17 -4.29
C GLU A 148 3.92 -10.04 -4.77
N MET A 149 4.66 -9.07 -4.24
CA MET A 149 6.06 -8.83 -4.57
C MET A 149 6.99 -9.97 -4.12
N LEU A 150 6.58 -10.71 -3.08
CA LEU A 150 7.21 -11.96 -2.61
C LEU A 150 6.73 -13.21 -3.36
N GLY A 151 5.81 -13.07 -4.33
CA GLY A 151 5.32 -14.19 -5.15
C GLY A 151 4.05 -14.88 -4.65
N ALA A 152 3.33 -14.28 -3.69
CA ALA A 152 2.10 -14.84 -3.12
C ALA A 152 0.86 -13.95 -3.38
N PRO A 153 0.43 -13.79 -4.65
CA PRO A 153 -0.68 -12.90 -5.00
C PRO A 153 -2.05 -13.35 -4.47
N TRP A 154 -2.18 -14.62 -4.09
CA TRP A 154 -3.40 -15.18 -3.53
C TRP A 154 -3.75 -14.62 -2.13
N ILE A 155 -2.80 -13.97 -1.45
CA ILE A 155 -2.98 -13.48 -0.08
C ILE A 155 -3.85 -12.21 -0.04
N ARG A 156 -3.61 -11.25 -0.94
CA ARG A 156 -4.31 -9.95 -0.92
C ARG A 156 -5.84 -10.08 -1.00
N PRO A 157 -6.43 -10.90 -1.91
CA PRO A 157 -7.88 -11.08 -1.94
C PRO A 157 -8.46 -11.62 -0.63
N LEU A 158 -7.77 -12.56 0.03
CA LEU A 158 -8.22 -13.13 1.30
C LEU A 158 -8.22 -12.09 2.43
N LEU A 159 -7.18 -11.25 2.50
CA LEU A 159 -7.09 -10.19 3.50
C LEU A 159 -8.17 -9.11 3.28
N ILE A 160 -8.43 -8.73 2.02
CA ILE A 160 -9.51 -7.79 1.68
C ILE A 160 -10.88 -8.38 2.04
N GLN A 161 -11.12 -9.66 1.73
CA GLN A 161 -12.35 -10.36 2.12
C GLN A 161 -12.52 -10.41 3.64
N ALA A 162 -11.43 -10.59 4.40
CA ALA A 162 -11.49 -10.55 5.86
C ALA A 162 -11.93 -9.17 6.37
N LEU A 163 -11.49 -8.06 5.77
CA LEU A 163 -11.96 -6.73 6.13
C LEU A 163 -13.46 -6.56 5.88
N GLU A 164 -13.95 -7.01 4.72
CA GLU A 164 -15.35 -6.90 4.33
C GLU A 164 -16.30 -7.63 5.29
N SER A 165 -15.81 -8.63 6.04
CA SER A 165 -16.60 -9.36 7.02
C SER A 165 -17.06 -8.54 8.23
N ARG A 166 -16.40 -7.41 8.54
CA ARG A 166 -16.72 -6.58 9.71
C ARG A 166 -16.60 -5.08 9.50
N LEU A 167 -15.79 -4.61 8.54
CA LEU A 167 -15.66 -3.19 8.25
C LEU A 167 -16.63 -2.78 7.16
N PRO A 168 -17.50 -1.78 7.42
CA PRO A 168 -18.44 -1.29 6.42
C PRO A 168 -17.73 -0.48 5.34
N ASN A 169 -18.48 -0.10 4.31
CA ASN A 169 -18.08 0.91 3.32
C ASN A 169 -16.77 0.55 2.61
N ARG A 170 -16.66 -0.63 1.99
CA ARG A 170 -15.49 -0.99 1.18
C ARG A 170 -15.19 0.08 0.10
N PRO A 171 -13.92 0.52 -0.07
CA PRO A 171 -13.52 1.33 -1.22
C PRO A 171 -13.88 0.67 -2.55
N ASP A 172 -14.19 1.47 -3.56
CA ASP A 172 -14.30 0.94 -4.92
C ASP A 172 -12.94 0.53 -5.49
N GLY A 173 -12.97 -0.27 -6.56
CA GLY A 173 -11.76 -0.79 -7.20
C GLY A 173 -10.81 0.29 -7.71
N ASN A 174 -11.30 1.49 -8.04
CA ASN A 174 -10.42 2.57 -8.47
C ASN A 174 -9.60 3.13 -7.30
N LEU A 175 -10.20 3.23 -6.11
CA LEU A 175 -9.50 3.68 -4.91
C LEU A 175 -8.49 2.63 -4.42
N LEU A 176 -8.83 1.34 -4.46
CA LEU A 176 -7.89 0.25 -4.14
C LEU A 176 -6.70 0.19 -5.10
N ALA A 177 -6.94 0.36 -6.41
CA ALA A 177 -5.89 0.43 -7.42
C ALA A 177 -5.00 1.67 -7.24
N PHE A 178 -5.57 2.81 -6.87
CA PHE A 178 -4.79 3.99 -6.49
C PHE A 178 -3.89 3.72 -5.28
N TYR A 179 -4.42 3.13 -4.20
CA TYR A 179 -3.62 2.77 -3.02
C TYR A 179 -2.46 1.85 -3.40
N GLY A 180 -2.71 0.82 -4.22
CA GLY A 180 -1.66 -0.09 -4.70
C GLY A 180 -0.57 0.64 -5.49
N GLY A 181 -0.97 1.46 -6.48
CA GLY A 181 -0.03 2.22 -7.31
C GLY A 181 0.81 3.21 -6.49
N TYR A 182 0.18 3.96 -5.59
CA TYR A 182 0.86 4.88 -4.68
C TYR A 182 1.86 4.15 -3.77
N ARG A 183 1.45 3.04 -3.13
CA ARG A 183 2.32 2.27 -2.22
C ARG A 183 3.50 1.63 -2.96
N ALA A 184 3.29 1.14 -4.18
CA ALA A 184 4.37 0.65 -5.04
C ALA A 184 5.41 1.75 -5.33
N LEU A 185 4.98 2.97 -5.68
CA LEU A 185 5.91 4.09 -5.91
C LEU A 185 6.63 4.53 -4.62
N LEU A 186 5.94 4.49 -3.48
CA LEU A 186 6.58 4.71 -2.18
C LEU A 186 7.70 3.68 -1.95
N ARG A 187 7.46 2.40 -2.26
CA ARG A 187 8.51 1.37 -2.13
C ARG A 187 9.65 1.51 -3.12
N ALA A 188 9.35 1.91 -4.35
CA ALA A 188 10.38 2.27 -5.30
C ALA A 188 11.26 3.42 -4.76
N ARG A 189 10.64 4.45 -4.17
CA ARG A 189 11.35 5.56 -3.53
C ARG A 189 12.26 5.07 -2.40
N LEU A 190 11.75 4.24 -1.50
CA LEU A 190 12.54 3.71 -0.38
C LEU A 190 13.72 2.87 -0.86
N CYS A 191 13.56 2.09 -1.94
CA CYS A 191 14.66 1.36 -2.54
C CYS A 191 15.77 2.30 -3.03
N VAL A 192 15.45 3.35 -3.78
CA VAL A 192 16.48 4.28 -4.26
C VAL A 192 17.06 5.14 -3.13
N ALA A 193 16.34 5.35 -2.03
CA ALA A 193 16.86 6.07 -0.86
C ALA A 193 18.06 5.34 -0.23
N HIS A 194 18.09 4.01 -0.24
CA HIS A 194 19.26 3.25 0.24
C HIS A 194 20.53 3.50 -0.60
N LEU A 195 20.39 3.96 -1.86
CA LEU A 195 21.53 4.34 -2.70
C LEU A 195 22.17 5.68 -2.27
N LEU A 196 21.50 6.43 -1.38
CA LEU A 196 22.02 7.67 -0.81
C LEU A 196 22.79 7.44 0.50
N GLU A 197 22.72 6.24 1.08
CA GLU A 197 23.43 5.89 2.31
C GLU A 197 24.91 5.64 2.02
N ALA A 198 25.81 6.15 2.87
CA ALA A 198 27.25 5.91 2.76
C ALA A 198 27.74 5.11 3.98
N PRO A 199 28.27 3.88 3.80
CA PRO A 199 28.36 3.12 2.56
C PRO A 199 27.02 2.52 2.13
N VAL A 200 26.80 2.38 0.81
CA VAL A 200 25.61 1.70 0.26
C VAL A 200 25.70 0.21 0.58
N ARG A 201 24.74 -0.31 1.35
CA ARG A 201 24.61 -1.75 1.62
C ARG A 201 23.88 -2.43 0.46
N HIS A 202 24.38 -3.55 -0.05
CA HIS A 202 23.75 -4.30 -1.16
C HIS A 202 23.39 -3.44 -2.40
N PRO A 203 24.36 -2.70 -3.00
CA PRO A 203 24.10 -1.82 -4.14
C PRO A 203 23.45 -2.53 -5.35
N GLU A 204 23.69 -3.83 -5.50
CA GLU A 204 23.12 -4.69 -6.54
C GLU A 204 21.61 -4.90 -6.41
N LYS A 205 21.05 -4.77 -5.19
CA LYS A 205 19.65 -5.09 -4.89
C LYS A 205 18.69 -3.96 -5.22
N TRP A 206 19.05 -2.73 -4.87
CA TRP A 206 18.08 -1.65 -4.74
C TRP A 206 17.56 -1.14 -6.06
N ARG A 207 18.43 -0.98 -7.06
CA ARG A 207 18.04 -0.49 -8.38
C ARG A 207 17.05 -1.46 -9.07
N PRO A 208 17.34 -2.78 -9.19
CA PRO A 208 16.39 -3.72 -9.78
C PRO A 208 15.07 -3.81 -9.00
N LEU A 209 15.11 -3.75 -7.67
CA LEU A 209 13.91 -3.81 -6.84
C LEU A 209 13.03 -2.56 -7.04
N ALA A 210 13.62 -1.37 -7.11
CA ALA A 210 12.90 -0.14 -7.42
C ALA A 210 12.16 -0.24 -8.77
N ILE A 211 12.83 -0.77 -9.80
CA ILE A 211 12.24 -0.99 -11.13
C ILE A 211 11.05 -1.94 -11.05
N ARG A 212 11.15 -3.04 -10.29
CA ARG A 212 10.03 -3.98 -10.10
C ARG A 212 8.81 -3.29 -9.48
N TYR A 213 9.02 -2.44 -8.47
CA TYR A 213 7.95 -1.67 -7.84
C TYR A 213 7.33 -0.63 -8.79
N ILE A 214 8.13 0.08 -9.59
CA ILE A 214 7.61 1.02 -10.61
C ILE A 214 6.71 0.27 -11.61
N LYS A 215 7.14 -0.91 -12.08
CA LYS A 215 6.32 -1.77 -12.95
C LYS A 215 5.06 -2.27 -12.25
N GLN A 216 5.11 -2.57 -10.95
CA GLN A 216 3.92 -2.93 -10.19
C GLN A 216 2.93 -1.76 -10.12
N ALA A 217 3.41 -0.53 -9.89
CA ALA A 217 2.56 0.66 -9.90
C ALA A 217 1.83 0.85 -11.24
N GLU A 218 2.51 0.56 -12.35
CA GLU A 218 1.89 0.57 -13.68
C GLU A 218 0.78 -0.50 -13.80
N ARG A 219 1.00 -1.73 -13.32
CA ARG A 219 -0.01 -2.79 -13.35
C ARG A 219 -1.25 -2.44 -12.54
N GLU A 220 -1.08 -1.94 -11.32
CA GLU A 220 -2.18 -1.52 -10.43
C GLU A 220 -3.09 -0.50 -11.12
N THR A 221 -2.48 0.44 -11.84
CA THR A 221 -3.20 1.56 -12.46
C THR A 221 -3.58 1.31 -13.92
N PHE A 222 -3.17 0.19 -14.52
CA PHE A 222 -3.36 -0.12 -15.94
C PHE A 222 -4.84 -0.14 -16.34
N SER A 223 -5.69 -0.83 -15.57
CA SER A 223 -7.13 -0.95 -15.83
C SER A 223 -7.89 0.37 -15.66
N LEU A 224 -7.28 1.38 -15.03
CA LEU A 224 -7.84 2.72 -14.88
C LEU A 224 -7.59 3.61 -16.09
N ARG A 225 -6.58 3.29 -16.93
CA ARG A 225 -6.27 4.01 -18.18
C ARG A 225 -7.39 3.86 -19.21
N SER A 226 -7.89 2.64 -19.39
CA SER A 226 -8.85 2.29 -20.44
C SER A 226 -10.27 2.83 -20.22
N ARG A 227 -10.62 3.24 -19.00
CA ARG A 227 -11.93 3.84 -18.68
C ARG A 227 -11.96 5.36 -18.80
N SER A 228 -10.81 6.03 -18.70
CA SER A 228 -10.70 7.48 -18.87
C SER A 228 -10.75 7.92 -20.34
N VAL A 229 -10.23 7.11 -21.27
CA VAL A 229 -10.25 7.42 -22.72
C VAL A 229 -11.66 7.29 -23.32
N ARG A 230 -12.52 6.42 -22.76
CA ARG A 230 -13.90 6.21 -23.28
C ARG A 230 -14.92 7.29 -22.91
N ARG A 231 -14.58 8.30 -22.11
CA ARG A 231 -15.51 9.39 -21.72
C ARG A 231 -15.35 10.70 -22.52
N LEU A 232 -14.53 10.70 -23.58
CA LEU A 232 -14.24 11.90 -24.38
C LEU A 232 -14.76 11.87 -25.83
N THR A 233 -15.62 10.92 -26.21
CA THR A 233 -16.38 11.06 -27.46
C THR A 233 -17.62 11.91 -27.19
N PRO A 234 -17.71 13.14 -27.71
CA PRO A 234 -18.97 13.87 -27.73
C PRO A 234 -19.92 13.09 -28.64
N VAL A 235 -21.11 12.78 -28.15
CA VAL A 235 -22.22 12.44 -29.02
C VAL A 235 -22.58 13.74 -29.75
N CYS A 236 -22.07 13.92 -30.97
CA CYS A 236 -22.72 14.84 -31.90
C CYS A 236 -24.10 14.23 -32.19
N GLY A 237 -25.13 14.81 -31.59
CA GLY A 237 -26.50 14.61 -32.03
C GLY A 237 -26.71 15.47 -33.26
N ASP A 238 -26.97 14.83 -34.39
CA ASP A 238 -27.56 15.48 -35.55
C ASP A 238 -29.09 15.46 -35.42
N ALA A 239 -29.67 16.54 -35.94
CA ALA A 239 -31.07 16.96 -35.88
C ALA A 239 -32.07 16.00 -36.52
#